data_AF-A0A6V3LX67-F1
#
_entry.id   AF-A0A6V3LX67-F1
#
_cell.length_a   1.000
_cell.length_b   1.000
_cell.length_c   1.000
_cell.angle_alpha   90.00
_cell.angle_beta   90.00
_cell.angle_gamma   90.00
#
_symmetry.space_group_name_H-M   'P 1'
#
loop_
_entity.id
_entity.type
_entity.pdbx_description
1 polymer ?
#
loop_
_entity_poly.entity_id
_entity_poly.type
_entity_poly.pdbx_seq_one_letter_code
_entity_poly.pdbx_strand_id
1 'polypeptide(L)'
;MFANPEFAAFSQEIGLASIGATDEQILELARVYWFSVEFGLCMEGSERKAYGAGLLSSFGELEYSMGEEPSLREFDPFDAGKMDYPITTYQPLYYVANSFQDAQERMRAYAQSLKRPFGVRYNSITSSLDIDRDITVQDEGIPSK
;
A
#
# COMPACT_ATOMS: atom_id res chain seq x y z
N MET A 1 2.55 12.40 -7.49
CA MET A 1 1.67 11.22 -7.52
C MET A 1 0.23 11.49 -7.08
N PHE A 2 -0.03 12.04 -5.89
CA PHE A 2 -1.41 12.26 -5.39
C PHE A 2 -2.34 13.17 -6.22
N ALA A 3 -1.81 13.89 -7.22
CA ALA A 3 -2.63 14.62 -8.20
C ALA A 3 -3.23 13.70 -9.29
N ASN A 4 -2.77 12.45 -9.40
CA ASN A 4 -3.35 11.44 -10.29
C ASN A 4 -4.49 10.70 -9.53
N PRO A 5 -5.71 10.63 -10.09
CA PRO A 5 -6.86 10.05 -9.39
C PRO A 5 -6.76 8.55 -9.16
N GLU A 6 -6.15 7.80 -10.09
CA GLU A 6 -5.97 6.34 -9.95
C GLU A 6 -4.98 6.03 -8.84
N PHE A 7 -3.87 6.77 -8.79
CA PHE A 7 -2.90 6.64 -7.70
C PHE A 7 -3.50 7.04 -6.35
N ALA A 8 -4.28 8.12 -6.31
CA ALA A 8 -4.96 8.55 -5.08
C ALA A 8 -5.96 7.49 -4.61
N ALA A 9 -6.71 6.87 -5.52
CA ALA A 9 -7.64 5.78 -5.20
C ALA A 9 -6.90 4.54 -4.70
N PHE A 10 -5.80 4.14 -5.34
CA PHE A 10 -4.92 3.06 -4.87
C PHE A 10 -4.41 3.31 -3.44
N SER A 11 -3.87 4.50 -3.17
CA SER A 11 -3.39 4.83 -1.83
C SER A 11 -4.53 4.87 -0.79
N GLN A 12 -5.71 5.32 -1.19
CA GLN A 12 -6.90 5.28 -0.34
C GLN A 12 -7.31 3.84 0.01
N GLU A 13 -7.21 2.87 -0.90
CA GLU A 13 -7.50 1.46 -0.59
C GLU A 13 -6.58 0.92 0.53
N ILE A 14 -5.30 1.29 0.54
CA ILE A 14 -4.37 0.94 1.63
C ILE A 14 -4.84 1.54 2.96
N GLY A 15 -5.20 2.83 2.96
CA GLY A 15 -5.70 3.52 4.16
C GLY A 15 -7.03 2.97 4.66
N LEU A 16 -7.93 2.55 3.77
CA LEU A 16 -9.19 1.91 4.14
C LEU A 16 -8.99 0.48 4.66
N ALA A 17 -8.01 -0.24 4.11
CA ALA A 17 -7.68 -1.58 4.56
C ALA A 17 -7.15 -1.62 6.00
N SER A 18 -6.48 -0.55 6.47
CA SER A 18 -5.90 -0.47 7.81
C SER A 18 -6.93 -0.23 8.91
N ILE A 19 -8.12 0.27 8.58
CA ILE A 19 -9.17 0.52 9.58
C ILE A 19 -9.75 -0.80 10.05
N GLY A 20 -9.64 -1.06 11.36
CA GLY A 20 -10.08 -2.30 11.99
C GLY A 20 -9.14 -3.48 11.73
N ALA A 21 -7.94 -3.23 11.21
CA ALA A 21 -6.89 -4.23 11.06
C ALA A 21 -6.16 -4.48 12.41
N THR A 22 -5.67 -5.70 12.58
CA THR A 22 -4.75 -6.07 13.68
C THR A 22 -3.34 -5.51 13.44
N ASP A 23 -2.52 -5.43 14.48
CA ASP A 23 -1.13 -4.95 14.35
C ASP A 23 -0.31 -5.75 13.32
N GLU A 24 -0.52 -7.07 13.23
CA GLU A 24 0.11 -7.92 12.23
C GLU A 24 -0.28 -7.49 10.80
N GLN A 25 -1.58 -7.28 10.56
CA GLN A 25 -2.07 -6.80 9.27
C GLN A 25 -1.61 -5.37 8.95
N ILE A 26 -1.45 -4.52 9.97
CA ILE A 26 -0.88 -3.17 9.81
C ILE A 26 0.57 -3.26 9.31
N LEU A 27 1.37 -4.18 9.85
CA LEU A 27 2.75 -4.41 9.37
C LEU A 27 2.77 -4.91 7.93
N GLU A 28 1.87 -5.82 7.56
CA GLU A 28 1.74 -6.27 6.17
C GLU A 28 1.33 -5.11 5.24
N LEU A 29 0.36 -4.29 5.63
CA LEU A 29 -0.06 -3.10 4.88
C LEU A 29 1.05 -2.06 4.76
N ALA A 30 1.87 -1.89 5.80
CA ALA A 30 3.04 -1.02 5.76
C ALA A 30 4.08 -1.52 4.75
N ARG A 31 4.31 -2.83 4.65
CA ARG A 31 5.16 -3.42 3.61
C ARG A 31 4.57 -3.21 2.21
N VAL A 32 3.27 -3.40 2.03
CA VAL A 32 2.60 -3.12 0.75
C VAL A 32 2.78 -1.64 0.37
N TYR A 33 2.62 -0.71 1.32
CA TYR A 33 2.88 0.71 1.10
C TYR A 33 4.33 0.98 0.71
N TRP A 34 5.29 0.37 1.41
CA TRP A 34 6.73 0.50 1.11
C TRP A 34 7.06 0.08 -0.31
N PHE A 35 6.62 -1.12 -0.72
CA PHE A 35 6.89 -1.66 -2.05
C PHE A 35 6.06 -1.03 -3.19
N SER A 36 5.16 -0.10 -2.86
CA SER A 36 4.34 0.60 -3.85
C SER A 36 4.51 2.12 -3.75
N VAL A 37 3.82 2.78 -2.83
CA VAL A 37 3.83 4.25 -2.68
C VAL A 37 5.24 4.79 -2.45
N GLU A 38 6.10 4.07 -1.71
CA GLU A 38 7.44 4.55 -1.38
C GLU A 38 8.50 4.15 -2.43
N PHE A 39 8.54 2.88 -2.83
CA PHE A 39 9.58 2.34 -3.74
C PHE A 39 9.00 1.58 -4.95
N GLY A 40 7.78 1.89 -5.37
CA GLY A 40 7.13 1.21 -6.49
C GLY A 40 7.59 1.68 -7.87
N LEU A 41 7.59 0.72 -8.81
CA LEU A 41 7.78 0.94 -10.23
C LEU A 41 6.48 0.63 -10.99
N CYS A 42 6.27 1.21 -12.16
CA CYS A 42 5.14 0.89 -13.02
C CYS A 42 5.55 0.71 -14.47
N MET A 43 4.66 0.09 -15.25
CA MET A 43 4.75 0.06 -16.70
C MET A 43 4.00 1.24 -17.32
N GLU A 44 4.63 1.91 -18.27
CA GLU A 44 4.04 2.91 -19.15
C GLU A 44 4.27 2.45 -20.60
N GLY A 45 3.25 1.78 -21.15
CA GLY A 45 3.41 1.05 -22.41
C GLY A 45 4.41 -0.11 -22.26
N SER A 46 5.50 -0.08 -23.03
CA SER A 46 6.59 -1.05 -22.94
C SER A 46 7.74 -0.61 -22.03
N GLU A 47 7.69 0.61 -21.48
CA GLU A 47 8.75 1.16 -20.65
C GLU A 47 8.41 1.02 -19.17
N ARG A 48 9.42 0.70 -18.38
CA ARG A 48 9.35 0.77 -16.92
C ARG A 48 9.63 2.20 -16.46
N LYS A 49 8.90 2.68 -15.45
CA LYS A 49 9.06 3.99 -14.83
C LYS A 49 9.01 3.87 -13.31
N ALA A 50 9.66 4.79 -12.61
CA ALA A 50 9.52 4.92 -11.16
C ALA A 50 8.35 5.83 -10.81
N TYR A 51 7.59 5.47 -9.78
CA TYR A 51 6.57 6.33 -9.21
C TYR A 51 6.69 6.48 -7.68
N GLY A 52 7.43 5.58 -7.03
CA GLY A 52 7.66 5.60 -5.59
C GLY A 52 8.29 6.91 -5.12
N ALA A 53 7.78 7.48 -4.02
CA ALA A 53 8.26 8.75 -3.48
C ALA A 53 9.75 8.71 -3.08
N GLY A 54 10.21 7.60 -2.50
CA GLY A 54 11.61 7.36 -2.14
C GLY A 54 12.51 7.33 -3.37
N LEU A 55 12.09 6.67 -4.44
CA LEU A 55 12.81 6.66 -5.71
C LEU A 55 12.89 8.05 -6.33
N LEU A 56 11.75 8.74 -6.44
CA LEU A 56 11.69 10.06 -7.09
C LEU A 56 12.44 11.16 -6.32
N SER A 57 12.75 10.94 -5.05
CA SER A 57 13.51 11.87 -4.21
C SER A 57 14.98 11.48 -4.03
N SER A 58 15.40 10.31 -4.51
CA SER A 58 16.76 9.77 -4.39
C SER A 58 17.38 9.51 -5.76
N PHE A 59 18.28 10.39 -6.19
CA PHE A 59 18.91 10.27 -7.51
C PHE A 59 19.62 8.91 -7.70
N GLY A 60 20.41 8.47 -6.73
CA GLY A 60 21.18 7.22 -6.84
C GLY A 60 20.30 5.98 -6.80
N GLU A 61 19.25 5.98 -5.98
CA GLU A 61 18.35 4.81 -5.91
C GLU A 61 17.40 4.75 -7.10
N LEU A 62 17.03 5.91 -7.68
CA LEU A 62 16.32 5.96 -8.94
C LEU A 62 17.13 5.31 -10.07
N GLU A 63 18.39 5.69 -10.25
CA GLU A 63 19.28 5.09 -11.25
C GLU A 63 19.45 3.58 -11.02
N TYR A 64 19.71 3.18 -9.77
CA TYR A 64 19.83 1.78 -9.39
C TYR A 64 18.55 0.96 -9.67
N SER A 65 17.38 1.48 -9.32
CA SER A 65 16.09 0.80 -9.55
C SER A 65 15.80 0.54 -11.03
N MET A 66 16.38 1.37 -11.91
CA MET A 66 16.22 1.29 -13.37
C MET A 66 17.29 0.45 -14.06
N GLY A 67 18.30 -0.03 -13.33
CA GLY A 67 19.33 -0.94 -13.80
C GLY A 67 18.89 -2.41 -13.91
N GLU A 68 19.89 -3.28 -14.04
CA GLU A 68 19.74 -4.75 -14.14
C GLU A 68 20.04 -5.46 -12.80
N GLU A 69 20.61 -4.73 -11.85
CA GLU A 69 21.06 -5.23 -10.55
C GLU A 69 19.92 -5.67 -9.62
N PRO A 70 18.82 -4.91 -9.44
CA PRO A 70 17.77 -5.33 -8.52
C PRO A 70 16.85 -6.37 -9.15
N SER A 71 16.30 -7.23 -8.29
CA SER A 71 15.23 -8.14 -8.70
C SER A 71 13.92 -7.37 -8.93
N LEU A 72 13.15 -7.82 -9.91
CA LEU A 72 11.85 -7.24 -10.24
C LEU A 72 10.77 -8.32 -10.16
N ARG A 73 9.61 -7.96 -9.59
CA ARG A 73 8.42 -8.79 -9.58
C ARG A 73 7.21 -7.96 -9.99
N GLU A 74 6.19 -8.61 -10.52
CA GLU A 74 4.89 -7.97 -10.71
C GLU A 74 4.27 -7.63 -9.36
N PHE A 75 3.66 -6.45 -9.23
CA PHE A 75 3.01 -6.03 -8.00
C PHE A 75 1.90 -7.01 -7.59
N ASP A 76 2.08 -7.63 -6.43
CA ASP A 76 1.10 -8.46 -5.76
C ASP A 76 1.12 -8.12 -4.26
N PRO A 77 0.05 -7.51 -3.71
CA PRO A 77 -0.02 -7.16 -2.30
C PRO A 77 0.02 -8.40 -1.37
N PHE A 78 -0.35 -9.59 -1.83
CA PHE A 78 -0.25 -10.83 -1.05
C PHE A 78 1.19 -11.32 -0.88
N ASP A 79 2.07 -11.00 -1.83
CA ASP A 79 3.51 -11.27 -1.77
C ASP A 79 4.22 -10.12 -1.04
N ALA A 80 3.99 -8.88 -1.48
CA ALA A 80 4.63 -7.68 -0.92
C ALA A 80 4.39 -7.53 0.60
N GLY A 81 3.18 -7.85 1.09
CA GLY A 81 2.87 -7.81 2.53
C GLY A 81 3.71 -8.75 3.40
N LYS A 82 4.37 -9.75 2.81
CA LYS A 82 5.21 -10.74 3.50
C LYS A 82 6.70 -10.51 3.30
N MET A 83 7.08 -9.57 2.43
CA MET A 83 8.47 -9.31 2.11
C MET A 83 9.11 -8.38 3.13
N ASP A 84 10.29 -8.77 3.59
CA ASP A 84 11.17 -7.88 4.35
C ASP A 84 11.98 -6.99 3.41
N TYR A 85 12.39 -5.84 3.91
CA TYR A 85 13.16 -4.86 3.16
C TYR A 85 14.23 -4.18 4.04
N PRO A 86 15.38 -3.80 3.46
CA PRO A 86 16.35 -2.99 4.15
C PRO A 86 15.91 -1.52 4.16
N ILE A 87 16.17 -0.83 5.28
CA ILE A 87 15.91 0.62 5.42
C ILE A 87 17.17 1.49 5.20
N THR A 88 18.36 0.88 5.17
CA THR A 88 19.66 1.59 5.12
C THR A 88 20.42 1.41 3.81
N THR A 89 19.97 0.51 2.94
CA THR A 89 20.59 0.22 1.64
C THR A 89 19.54 0.25 0.56
N TYR A 90 19.97 0.31 -0.71
CA TYR A 90 19.05 0.22 -1.84
C TYR A 90 18.25 -1.07 -1.81
N GLN A 91 17.01 -1.01 -2.28
CA GLN A 91 16.11 -2.15 -2.23
C GLN A 91 16.58 -3.26 -3.18
N PRO A 92 16.77 -4.50 -2.71
CA PRO A 92 17.19 -5.61 -3.57
C PRO A 92 16.06 -6.12 -4.48
N LEU A 93 14.82 -5.75 -4.18
CA LEU A 93 13.61 -6.15 -4.89
C LEU A 93 12.69 -4.93 -5.05
N TYR A 94 12.21 -4.70 -6.27
CA TYR A 94 11.15 -3.76 -6.57
C TYR A 94 9.94 -4.48 -7.17
N TYR A 95 8.75 -3.95 -6.86
CA TYR A 95 7.51 -4.40 -7.47
C TYR A 95 7.08 -3.46 -8.58
N VAL A 96 6.67 -4.04 -9.71
CA VAL A 96 6.25 -3.35 -10.92
C VAL A 96 4.74 -3.49 -11.08
N ALA A 97 4.02 -2.39 -10.94
CA ALA A 97 2.60 -2.31 -11.23
C ALA A 97 2.36 -2.23 -12.74
N ASN A 98 1.43 -3.01 -13.28
CA ASN A 98 1.06 -2.92 -14.70
C ASN A 98 0.37 -1.59 -15.02
N SER A 99 -0.51 -1.14 -14.12
CA SER A 99 -1.14 0.17 -14.10
C SER A 99 -1.60 0.50 -12.67
N PHE A 100 -1.94 1.76 -12.39
CA PHE A 100 -2.49 2.10 -11.07
C PHE A 100 -3.88 1.52 -10.85
N GLN A 101 -4.66 1.33 -11.92
CA GLN A 101 -5.93 0.63 -11.84
C GLN A 101 -5.75 -0.85 -11.45
N ASP A 102 -4.82 -1.57 -12.08
CA ASP A 102 -4.51 -2.97 -11.72
C ASP A 102 -3.99 -3.07 -10.27
N ALA A 103 -3.11 -2.15 -9.86
CA ALA A 103 -2.65 -2.08 -8.48
C ALA A 103 -3.79 -1.83 -7.48
N GLN A 104 -4.73 -0.94 -7.82
CA GLN A 104 -5.93 -0.67 -7.01
C GLN A 104 -6.82 -1.92 -6.91
N GLU A 105 -7.09 -2.60 -8.01
CA GLU A 105 -7.92 -3.81 -8.04
C GLU A 105 -7.32 -4.95 -7.20
N ARG A 106 -5.99 -5.15 -7.30
CA ARG A 106 -5.25 -6.12 -6.47
C ARG A 106 -5.27 -5.74 -5.00
N MET A 107 -5.07 -4.46 -4.69
CA MET A 107 -5.12 -3.96 -3.32
C MET A 107 -6.50 -4.15 -2.70
N ARG A 108 -7.57 -3.93 -3.48
CA ARG A 108 -8.94 -4.19 -3.05
C ARG A 108 -9.19 -5.68 -2.77
N ALA A 109 -8.70 -6.57 -3.64
CA ALA A 109 -8.79 -8.02 -3.41
C ALA A 109 -8.04 -8.44 -2.14
N TYR A 110 -6.85 -7.89 -1.91
CA TYR A 110 -6.09 -8.09 -0.69
C TYR A 110 -6.85 -7.59 0.55
N ALA A 111 -7.37 -6.36 0.52
CA ALA A 111 -8.14 -5.77 1.62
C ALA A 111 -9.41 -6.56 1.97
N GLN A 112 -10.03 -7.24 1.00
CA GLN A 112 -11.16 -8.14 1.23
C GLN A 112 -10.75 -9.47 1.89
N SER A 113 -9.50 -9.90 1.71
CA SER A 113 -8.97 -11.10 2.35
C SER A 113 -8.62 -10.88 3.84
N LEU A 114 -8.41 -9.63 4.24
CA LEU A 114 -8.11 -9.27 5.62
C LEU A 114 -9.31 -9.56 6.52
N LYS A 115 -9.10 -10.35 7.58
CA LYS A 115 -10.09 -10.55 8.63
C LYS A 115 -10.28 -9.25 9.39
N ARG A 116 -11.41 -8.58 9.14
CA ARG A 116 -11.80 -7.34 9.80
C ARG A 116 -13.20 -7.49 10.39
N PRO A 117 -13.49 -6.82 11.53
CA PRO A 117 -14.78 -6.95 12.19
C PRO A 117 -15.94 -6.34 11.39
N PHE A 118 -15.67 -5.40 10.48
CA PHE A 118 -16.64 -4.68 9.67
C PHE A 118 -16.07 -4.27 8.31
N GLY A 119 -16.96 -4.00 7.36
CA GLY A 119 -16.63 -3.32 6.11
C GLY A 119 -16.60 -1.81 6.30
N VAL A 120 -15.71 -1.12 5.58
CA VAL A 120 -15.57 0.34 5.64
C VAL A 120 -15.59 0.94 4.23
N ARG A 121 -16.24 2.10 4.09
CA ARG A 121 -16.25 2.91 2.87
C ARG A 121 -16.07 4.37 3.22
N TYR A 122 -15.29 5.10 2.42
CA TYR A 122 -15.20 6.55 2.53
C TYR A 122 -16.39 7.24 1.85
N ASN A 123 -17.00 8.19 2.56
CA ASN A 123 -18.02 9.08 2.04
C ASN A 123 -17.41 10.46 1.76
N SER A 124 -17.23 10.77 0.48
CA SER A 124 -16.59 12.01 0.04
C SER A 124 -17.45 13.26 0.24
N ILE A 125 -18.76 13.11 0.44
CA ILE A 125 -19.68 14.25 0.63
C ILE A 125 -19.57 14.76 2.07
N THR A 126 -19.56 13.83 3.03
CA THR A 126 -19.53 14.13 4.46
C THR A 126 -18.13 14.10 5.05
N SER A 127 -17.12 13.66 4.28
CA SER A 127 -15.77 13.38 4.78
C SER A 127 -15.76 12.39 5.95
N SER A 128 -16.67 11.43 5.95
CA SER A 128 -16.81 10.41 7.01
C SER A 128 -16.54 9.00 6.49
N LEU A 129 -16.41 8.07 7.43
CA LEU A 129 -16.34 6.64 7.14
C LEU A 129 -17.69 6.00 7.45
N ASP A 130 -18.25 5.31 6.47
CA ASP A 130 -19.45 4.50 6.62
C ASP A 130 -19.02 3.06 6.90
N ILE A 131 -19.57 2.47 7.95
CA ILE A 131 -19.33 1.07 8.35
C ILE A 131 -20.58 0.23 8.09
N ASP A 132 -20.39 -1.04 7.72
CA ASP A 132 -21.49 -1.93 7.31
C ASP A 132 -22.30 -2.52 8.49
N ARG A 133 -21.86 -2.26 9.73
CA ARG A 133 -22.49 -2.71 10.97
C ARG A 133 -22.08 -1.84 12.16
N ASP A 134 -22.88 -1.88 13.22
CA ASP A 134 -22.57 -1.18 14.47
C ASP A 134 -21.36 -1.80 15.18
N ILE A 135 -20.47 -0.95 15.71
CA ILE A 135 -19.32 -1.36 16.52
C ILE A 135 -19.63 -1.10 17.98
N THR A 136 -19.51 -2.13 18.82
CA THR A 136 -19.52 -1.96 20.27
C THR A 136 -18.09 -1.82 20.76
N VAL A 137 -17.71 -0.64 21.25
CA VAL A 137 -16.43 -0.47 21.94
C VAL A 137 -16.59 -1.12 23.31
N GLN A 138 -15.82 -2.16 23.59
CA GLN A 138 -15.69 -2.65 24.96
C GLN A 138 -14.88 -1.60 25.71
N ASP A 139 -15.51 -0.92 26.69
CA ASP A 139 -14.80 -0.11 27.67
C ASP A 139 -13.90 -1.06 28.48
N GLU A 140 -12.68 -1.30 28.00
CA GLU A 140 -11.62 -1.81 28.86
C GLU A 140 -11.25 -0.67 29.81
N GLY A 141 -11.92 -0.67 30.97
CA GLY A 141 -11.74 0.32 32.03
C GLY A 141 -10.26 0.59 32.26
N ILE A 142 -9.85 1.83 31.98
CA ILE A 142 -8.51 2.32 32.28
C ILE A 142 -8.27 2.08 33.77
N PRO A 143 -7.29 1.25 34.17
CA PRO A 143 -7.00 1.08 35.59
C PRO A 143 -6.54 2.44 36.12
N SER A 144 -7.30 2.98 37.06
CA SER A 144 -7.00 4.23 37.74
C SER A 144 -5.64 4.08 38.43
N LYS A 145 -4.68 4.93 38.06
CA LYS A 145 -3.46 5.13 38.85
C LYS A 145 -3.78 5.84 40.15
#